data_AF-A0A350D6X4-F1
#
_entry.id   AF-A0A350D6X4-F1
#
_cell.length_a   1.000
_cell.length_b   1.000
_cell.length_c   1.000
_cell.angle_alpha   90.00
_cell.angle_beta   90.00
_cell.angle_gamma   90.00
#
_symmetry.space_group_name_H-M   'P 1'
#
loop_
_entity.id
_entity.type
_entity.pdbx_description
1 polymer ?
#
loop_
_entity_poly.entity_id
_entity_poly.type
_entity_poly.pdbx_seq_one_letter_code
_entity_poly.pdbx_strand_id
1 'polypeptide(L)'
;LWFVYVQGKKAGFDPNRLLDAAFWIILVSLVGAKLVLLFGHFSFYLHNPSELVSLARSGGVFQGGLTFGVIFAILYFRHKHIPLWPVSDLIAPAIALGHAFGRLGCFSAGCCYGRSCSLPWGAVFKNEYAHELTGIPLNTPLHPVQLYEAILNFLNFLVLFLVFKRKKFAGQVFSLYIINYSVIRFFTEYFRGDHDESTYVISGGSALTSLSLPQLYCLISLVAGLALYFILRQRKSD
;
A
#
# COMPACT_ATOMS: atom_id res chain seq x y z
N LEU A 1 2.43 -9.55 -11.31
CA LEU A 1 1.86 -10.79 -11.90
C LEU A 1 2.92 -11.81 -12.27
N TRP A 2 3.92 -11.47 -13.10
CA TRP A 2 5.00 -12.39 -13.50
C TRP A 2 5.69 -13.11 -12.31
N PHE A 3 6.05 -12.37 -11.26
CA PHE A 3 6.67 -12.95 -10.06
C PHE A 3 5.77 -14.03 -9.41
N VAL A 4 4.47 -13.74 -9.26
CA VAL A 4 3.49 -14.67 -8.66
C VAL A 4 3.34 -15.92 -9.51
N TYR A 5 3.32 -15.78 -10.85
CA TYR A 5 3.27 -16.91 -11.77
C TYR A 5 4.50 -17.84 -11.61
N VAL A 6 5.70 -17.27 -11.68
CA VAL A 6 6.95 -18.04 -11.63
C VAL A 6 7.13 -18.70 -10.27
N GLN A 7 6.93 -17.96 -9.18
CA GLN A 7 7.10 -18.50 -7.83
C GLN A 7 5.96 -19.44 -7.45
N GLY A 8 4.73 -19.19 -7.93
CA GLY A 8 3.58 -20.06 -7.72
C GLY A 8 3.82 -21.44 -8.33
N LYS A 9 4.31 -21.49 -9.57
CA LYS A 9 4.72 -22.74 -10.23
C LYS A 9 5.78 -23.50 -9.43
N LYS A 10 6.81 -22.79 -8.94
CA LYS A 10 7.88 -23.38 -8.11
C LYS A 10 7.38 -23.91 -6.76
N ALA A 11 6.34 -23.30 -6.21
CA ALA A 11 5.74 -23.69 -4.94
C ALA A 11 4.64 -24.77 -5.12
N GLY A 12 4.42 -25.30 -6.33
CA GLY A 12 3.44 -26.35 -6.61
C GLY A 12 1.99 -25.86 -6.74
N PHE A 13 1.76 -24.54 -6.83
CA PHE A 13 0.43 -23.98 -7.10
C PHE A 13 0.15 -23.95 -8.60
N ASP A 14 -1.13 -24.07 -8.96
CA ASP A 14 -1.60 -23.82 -10.31
C ASP A 14 -1.46 -22.32 -10.64
N PRO A 15 -0.54 -21.92 -11.52
CA PRO A 15 -0.27 -20.52 -11.79
C PRO A 15 -1.45 -19.82 -12.48
N ASN A 16 -2.26 -20.55 -13.25
CA ASN A 16 -3.40 -19.97 -13.95
C ASN A 16 -4.47 -19.56 -12.94
N ARG A 17 -4.76 -20.42 -11.96
CA ARG A 17 -5.70 -20.09 -10.87
C ARG A 17 -5.24 -18.89 -10.03
N LEU A 18 -3.93 -18.75 -9.83
CA LEU A 18 -3.36 -17.58 -9.13
C LEU A 18 -3.48 -16.30 -9.95
N LEU A 19 -3.27 -16.37 -11.28
CA LEU A 19 -3.45 -15.24 -12.18
C LEU A 19 -4.92 -14.83 -12.30
N ASP A 20 -5.83 -15.80 -12.41
CA ASP A 20 -7.28 -15.56 -12.40
C ASP A 20 -7.71 -14.85 -11.12
N ALA A 21 -7.25 -15.34 -9.97
CA ALA A 21 -7.51 -14.70 -8.70
C ALA A 21 -6.95 -13.27 -8.66
N ALA A 22 -5.71 -13.06 -9.10
CA ALA A 22 -5.09 -11.74 -9.12
C ALA A 22 -5.86 -10.77 -10.03
N PHE A 23 -6.31 -11.22 -11.20
CA PHE A 23 -7.11 -10.41 -12.12
C PHE A 23 -8.44 -9.98 -11.48
N TRP A 24 -9.19 -10.92 -10.90
CA TRP A 24 -10.45 -10.60 -10.23
C TRP A 24 -10.26 -9.70 -9.01
N ILE A 25 -9.22 -9.93 -8.21
CA ILE A 25 -8.89 -9.07 -7.06
C ILE A 25 -8.60 -7.64 -7.52
N ILE A 26 -7.80 -7.46 -8.58
CA ILE A 26 -7.50 -6.12 -9.14
C ILE A 26 -8.80 -5.44 -9.60
N LEU A 27 -9.65 -6.16 -10.33
CA LEU A 27 -10.91 -5.62 -10.84
C LEU A 27 -11.84 -5.20 -9.71
N VAL A 28 -12.04 -6.06 -8.70
CA VAL A 28 -12.89 -5.76 -7.54
C VAL A 28 -12.30 -4.64 -6.68
N SER A 29 -10.98 -4.55 -6.54
CA SER A 29 -10.31 -3.43 -5.89
C SER A 29 -10.53 -2.10 -6.63
N LEU A 30 -10.43 -2.09 -7.95
CA LEU A 30 -10.69 -0.87 -8.74
C LEU A 30 -12.14 -0.42 -8.60
N VAL A 31 -13.09 -1.36 -8.70
CA VAL A 31 -14.52 -1.08 -8.50
C VAL A 31 -14.78 -0.58 -7.08
N GLY A 32 -14.24 -1.24 -6.06
CA GLY A 32 -14.39 -0.83 -4.65
C GLY A 32 -13.83 0.56 -4.37
N ALA A 33 -12.67 0.89 -4.97
CA ALA A 33 -12.08 2.22 -4.85
C ALA A 33 -12.96 3.33 -5.45
N LYS A 34 -13.67 3.02 -6.55
CA LYS A 34 -14.62 3.93 -7.20
C LYS A 34 -15.95 4.03 -6.47
N LEU A 35 -16.47 2.91 -5.96
CA LEU A 35 -17.71 2.91 -5.19
C LEU A 35 -17.59 3.78 -3.95
N VAL A 36 -16.50 3.64 -3.18
CA VAL A 36 -16.28 4.49 -2.00
C VAL A 36 -16.15 5.97 -2.38
N LEU A 37 -15.51 6.29 -3.51
CA LEU A 37 -15.42 7.66 -4.02
C LEU A 37 -16.81 8.22 -4.39
N LEU A 38 -17.63 7.42 -5.08
CA LEU A 38 -18.98 7.77 -5.49
C LEU A 38 -19.88 8.02 -4.26
N PHE A 39 -19.82 7.15 -3.26
CA PHE A 39 -20.61 7.32 -2.03
C PHE A 39 -20.13 8.51 -1.19
N GLY A 40 -18.82 8.76 -1.12
CA GLY A 40 -18.26 9.92 -0.41
C GLY A 40 -18.71 11.27 -0.98
N HIS A 41 -18.94 11.33 -2.29
CA HIS A 41 -19.42 12.54 -2.97
C HIS A 41 -20.77 12.33 -3.67
N PHE A 42 -21.65 11.53 -3.05
CA PHE A 42 -22.90 11.10 -3.68
C PHE A 42 -23.78 12.26 -4.14
N SER A 43 -23.92 13.29 -3.30
CA SER A 43 -24.69 14.50 -3.64
C SER A 43 -24.10 15.25 -4.85
N PHE A 44 -22.78 15.33 -4.96
CA PHE A 44 -22.12 16.03 -6.07
C PHE A 44 -22.38 15.34 -7.42
N TYR A 45 -22.25 14.01 -7.47
CA TYR A 45 -22.46 13.23 -8.69
C TYR A 45 -23.93 13.14 -9.11
N LEU A 46 -24.87 13.21 -8.17
CA LEU A 46 -26.30 13.30 -8.49
C LEU A 46 -26.66 14.59 -9.24
N HIS A 47 -26.02 15.71 -8.88
CA HIS A 47 -26.29 17.01 -9.50
C HIS A 47 -25.47 17.23 -10.79
N ASN A 48 -24.37 16.49 -11.00
CA ASN A 48 -23.50 16.61 -12.18
C ASN A 48 -23.20 15.24 -12.82
N PRO A 49 -24.18 14.61 -13.49
CA PRO A 49 -24.01 13.26 -14.05
C PRO A 49 -22.96 13.17 -15.17
N SER A 50 -22.64 14.27 -15.87
CA SER A 50 -21.56 14.31 -16.87
C SER A 50 -20.18 14.03 -16.26
N GLU A 51 -20.00 14.32 -14.98
CA GLU A 51 -18.74 14.08 -14.25
C GLU A 51 -18.51 12.59 -13.91
N LEU A 52 -19.46 11.69 -14.18
CA LEU A 52 -19.24 10.25 -14.05
C LEU A 52 -18.16 9.73 -15.00
N VAL A 53 -17.97 10.37 -16.15
CA VAL A 53 -16.87 10.06 -17.08
C VAL A 53 -15.52 10.51 -16.50
N SER A 54 -15.51 11.64 -15.80
CA SER A 54 -14.35 12.14 -15.05
C SER A 54 -14.03 11.23 -13.87
N LEU A 55 -15.05 10.72 -13.16
CA LEU A 55 -14.93 9.70 -12.12
C LEU A 55 -14.24 8.44 -12.66
N ALA A 56 -14.51 8.00 -13.88
CA ALA A 56 -13.79 6.86 -14.45
C ALA A 56 -12.30 7.13 -14.69
N ARG A 57 -11.94 8.39 -14.99
CA ARG A 57 -10.56 8.83 -15.29
C ARG A 57 -9.75 9.21 -14.05
N SER A 58 -10.40 9.56 -12.95
CA SER A 58 -9.74 10.02 -11.72
C SER A 58 -9.06 8.90 -10.93
N GLY A 59 -8.32 9.24 -9.88
CA GLY A 59 -7.90 8.27 -8.86
C GLY A 59 -9.09 7.67 -8.11
N GLY A 60 -8.93 6.51 -7.48
CA GLY A 60 -9.93 5.92 -6.57
C GLY A 60 -9.57 6.15 -5.10
N VAL A 61 -10.50 5.89 -4.18
CA VAL A 61 -10.20 5.90 -2.74
C VAL A 61 -9.47 4.60 -2.37
N PHE A 62 -8.21 4.72 -1.94
CA PHE A 62 -7.34 3.58 -1.63
C PHE A 62 -7.98 2.60 -0.63
N GLN A 63 -8.60 3.12 0.42
CA GLN A 63 -9.26 2.35 1.48
C GLN A 63 -10.39 1.48 0.93
N GLY A 64 -11.14 1.98 -0.07
CA GLY A 64 -12.17 1.22 -0.76
C GLY A 64 -11.57 0.06 -1.55
N GLY A 65 -10.53 0.32 -2.33
CA GLY A 65 -9.89 -0.73 -3.12
C GLY A 65 -9.24 -1.82 -2.28
N LEU A 66 -8.57 -1.44 -1.20
CA LEU A 66 -7.97 -2.39 -0.26
C LEU A 66 -9.04 -3.25 0.43
N THR A 67 -10.08 -2.63 0.99
CA THR A 67 -11.12 -3.34 1.75
C THR A 67 -11.86 -4.35 0.87
N PHE A 68 -12.38 -3.91 -0.28
CA PHE A 68 -13.10 -4.80 -1.20
C PHE A 68 -12.18 -5.86 -1.79
N GLY A 69 -10.93 -5.52 -2.10
CA GLY A 69 -9.92 -6.47 -2.59
C GLY A 69 -9.62 -7.59 -1.60
N VAL A 70 -9.38 -7.25 -0.33
CA VAL A 70 -9.08 -8.23 0.73
C VAL A 70 -10.29 -9.12 1.01
N ILE A 71 -11.49 -8.54 1.13
CA ILE A 71 -12.73 -9.32 1.34
C ILE A 71 -12.92 -10.31 0.18
N PHE A 72 -12.80 -9.82 -1.06
CA PHE A 72 -12.94 -10.67 -2.23
C PHE A 72 -11.85 -11.75 -2.28
N ALA A 73 -10.60 -11.43 -1.99
CA ALA A 73 -9.51 -12.40 -1.97
C ALA A 73 -9.79 -13.55 -0.97
N ILE A 74 -10.25 -13.22 0.24
CA ILE A 74 -10.60 -14.21 1.26
C ILE A 74 -11.77 -15.09 0.78
N LEU A 75 -12.84 -14.49 0.26
CA LEU A 75 -14.01 -15.22 -0.23
C LEU A 75 -13.66 -16.12 -1.43
N TYR A 76 -12.90 -15.58 -2.38
CA TYR A 76 -12.48 -16.29 -3.58
C TYR A 76 -11.58 -17.48 -3.23
N PHE A 77 -10.57 -17.28 -2.37
CA PHE A 77 -9.70 -18.37 -1.95
C PHE A 77 -10.44 -19.45 -1.17
N ARG A 78 -11.41 -19.08 -0.32
CA ARG A 78 -12.27 -20.06 0.36
C ARG A 78 -13.15 -20.84 -0.62
N HIS A 79 -13.84 -20.14 -1.51
CA HIS A 79 -14.72 -20.76 -2.51
C HIS A 79 -13.97 -21.69 -3.47
N LYS A 80 -12.72 -21.35 -3.80
CA LYS A 80 -11.86 -22.13 -4.70
C LYS A 80 -10.96 -23.12 -3.97
N HIS A 81 -11.08 -23.28 -2.65
CA HIS A 81 -10.21 -24.15 -1.83
C HIS A 81 -8.71 -23.88 -2.03
N ILE A 82 -8.34 -22.62 -2.26
CA ILE A 82 -6.95 -22.18 -2.37
C ILE A 82 -6.44 -21.89 -0.96
N PRO A 83 -5.29 -22.45 -0.54
CA PRO A 83 -4.82 -22.29 0.83
C PRO A 83 -4.36 -20.85 1.08
N LEU A 84 -5.12 -20.13 1.91
CA LEU A 84 -4.96 -18.70 2.15
C LEU A 84 -3.52 -18.33 2.58
N TRP A 85 -3.00 -18.91 3.66
CA TRP A 85 -1.71 -18.51 4.22
C TRP A 85 -0.51 -18.82 3.32
N PRO A 86 -0.38 -20.03 2.73
CA PRO A 86 0.68 -20.32 1.78
C PRO A 86 0.69 -19.39 0.56
N VAL A 87 -0.48 -19.01 0.06
CA VAL A 87 -0.63 -18.11 -1.09
C VAL A 87 -0.38 -16.66 -0.67
N SER A 88 -0.81 -16.24 0.51
CA SER A 88 -0.47 -14.93 1.07
C SER A 88 1.04 -14.75 1.24
N ASP A 89 1.77 -15.79 1.69
CA ASP A 89 3.23 -15.75 1.76
C ASP A 89 3.90 -15.57 0.38
N LEU A 90 3.32 -16.18 -0.64
CA LEU A 90 3.79 -16.09 -2.02
C LEU A 90 3.56 -14.68 -2.59
N ILE A 91 2.41 -14.09 -2.29
CA ILE A 91 1.99 -12.79 -2.82
C ILE A 91 2.63 -11.61 -2.05
N ALA A 92 2.95 -11.77 -0.76
CA ALA A 92 3.51 -10.71 0.08
C ALA A 92 4.75 -10.00 -0.51
N PRO A 93 5.80 -10.70 -1.01
CA PRO A 93 6.91 -10.03 -1.69
C PRO A 93 6.44 -9.25 -2.93
N ALA A 94 5.51 -9.80 -3.71
CA ALA A 94 4.99 -9.13 -4.90
C ALA A 94 4.24 -7.83 -4.56
N ILE A 95 3.54 -7.77 -3.42
CA ILE A 95 2.90 -6.54 -2.93
C ILE A 95 3.95 -5.49 -2.56
N ALA A 96 4.98 -5.87 -1.79
CA ALA A 96 6.06 -4.95 -1.44
C ALA A 96 6.75 -4.37 -2.70
N LEU A 97 6.97 -5.20 -3.71
CA LEU A 97 7.50 -4.75 -4.99
C LEU A 97 6.53 -3.79 -5.71
N GLY A 98 5.22 -4.10 -5.68
CA GLY A 98 4.18 -3.22 -6.20
C GLY A 98 4.17 -1.84 -5.53
N HIS A 99 4.34 -1.78 -4.21
CA HIS A 99 4.47 -0.51 -3.48
C HIS A 99 5.71 0.27 -3.91
N ALA A 100 6.85 -0.40 -4.12
CA ALA A 100 8.06 0.27 -4.58
C ALA A 100 7.83 0.98 -5.93
N PHE A 101 7.27 0.28 -6.91
CA PHE A 101 6.92 0.88 -8.21
C PHE A 101 5.83 1.93 -8.11
N GLY A 102 4.81 1.71 -7.28
CA GLY A 102 3.75 2.69 -7.04
C GLY A 102 4.31 4.02 -6.53
N ARG A 103 5.30 3.97 -5.63
CA ARG A 103 5.97 5.17 -5.11
C ARG A 103 6.85 5.87 -6.13
N LEU A 104 7.49 5.14 -7.04
CA LEU A 104 8.14 5.76 -8.20
C LEU A 104 7.12 6.49 -9.08
N GLY A 105 5.94 5.91 -9.28
CA GLY A 105 4.81 6.57 -9.94
C GLY A 105 4.38 7.86 -9.23
N CYS A 106 4.27 7.83 -7.89
CA CYS A 106 3.97 9.03 -7.09
C CYS A 106 5.02 10.13 -7.27
N PHE A 107 6.31 9.76 -7.30
CA PHE A 107 7.38 10.71 -7.53
C PHE A 107 7.27 11.37 -8.91
N SER A 108 7.04 10.58 -9.96
CA SER A 108 6.84 11.09 -11.32
C SER A 108 5.58 11.96 -11.46
N ALA A 109 4.53 11.66 -10.70
CA ALA A 109 3.29 12.43 -10.68
C ALA A 109 3.37 13.71 -9.81
N GLY A 110 4.39 13.85 -8.96
CA GLY A 110 4.50 14.95 -8.00
C GLY A 110 3.51 14.87 -6.83
N CYS A 111 2.98 13.69 -6.49
CA CYS A 111 2.07 13.52 -5.36
C CYS A 111 2.76 12.87 -4.16
N CYS A 112 2.12 12.91 -2.98
CA CYS A 112 2.65 12.35 -1.73
C CYS A 112 4.02 12.90 -1.33
N TYR A 113 4.20 14.22 -1.45
CA TYR A 113 5.48 14.88 -1.27
C TYR A 113 5.89 15.06 0.20
N GLY A 114 7.20 15.23 0.39
CA GLY A 114 7.78 15.48 1.70
C GLY A 114 7.70 16.93 2.16
N ARG A 115 8.07 17.15 3.42
CA ARG A 115 8.28 18.49 3.98
C ARG A 115 9.44 19.18 3.27
N SER A 116 9.47 20.51 3.34
CA SER A 116 10.62 21.29 2.89
C SER A 116 11.87 20.91 3.66
N CYS A 117 13.00 20.88 2.97
CA CYS A 117 14.29 20.49 3.54
C CYS A 117 15.43 21.29 2.92
N SER A 118 16.56 21.35 3.63
CA SER A 118 17.80 21.97 3.15
C SER A 118 18.86 20.95 2.72
N LEU A 119 18.46 19.69 2.53
CA LEU A 119 19.37 18.59 2.20
C LEU A 119 19.79 18.62 0.73
N PRO A 120 21.03 18.22 0.39
CA PRO A 120 21.55 18.33 -0.97
C PRO A 120 20.88 17.37 -1.97
N TRP A 121 20.15 16.36 -1.49
CA TRP A 121 19.35 15.45 -2.31
C TRP A 121 17.84 15.76 -2.28
N GLY A 122 17.47 16.95 -1.81
CA GLY A 122 16.09 17.43 -1.88
C GLY A 122 15.59 17.50 -3.33
N ALA A 123 14.40 16.98 -3.59
CA ALA A 123 13.80 17.04 -4.92
C ALA A 123 13.05 18.36 -5.10
N VAL A 124 13.27 19.02 -6.24
CA VAL A 124 12.62 20.28 -6.59
C VAL A 124 11.68 20.04 -7.76
N PHE A 125 10.40 20.33 -7.56
CA PHE A 125 9.36 20.20 -8.57
C PHE A 125 9.08 21.56 -9.21
N LYS A 126 8.94 21.57 -10.54
CA LYS A 126 8.79 22.80 -11.36
C LYS A 126 7.56 22.78 -12.26
N ASN A 127 6.83 21.68 -12.28
CA ASN A 127 5.71 21.49 -13.20
C ASN A 127 4.44 22.08 -12.57
N GLU A 128 3.88 23.12 -13.20
CA GLU A 128 2.67 23.81 -12.72
C GLU A 128 1.44 22.91 -12.72
N TYR A 129 1.28 22.06 -13.73
CA TYR A 129 0.16 21.11 -13.80
C TYR A 129 0.16 20.12 -12.61
N ALA A 130 1.34 19.66 -12.18
CA ALA A 130 1.45 18.81 -10.99
C ALA A 130 1.09 19.59 -9.71
N HIS A 131 1.44 20.87 -9.62
CA HIS A 131 1.04 21.73 -8.51
C HIS A 131 -0.47 21.92 -8.44
N GLU A 132 -1.12 22.22 -9.56
CA GLU A 132 -2.58 22.38 -9.61
C GLU A 132 -3.33 21.11 -9.19
N LEU A 133 -2.81 19.93 -9.56
CA LEU A 133 -3.47 18.66 -9.29
C LEU A 133 -3.22 18.13 -7.87
N THR A 134 -2.04 18.38 -7.30
CA THR A 134 -1.58 17.72 -6.06
C THR A 134 -1.25 18.67 -4.92
N GLY A 135 -1.15 19.97 -5.19
CA GLY A 135 -0.73 20.99 -4.24
C GLY A 135 0.79 21.02 -3.98
N ILE A 136 1.61 20.31 -4.75
CA ILE A 136 3.06 20.23 -4.49
C ILE A 136 3.75 21.60 -4.60
N PRO A 137 4.50 22.08 -3.60
CA PRO A 137 5.11 23.41 -3.67
C PRO A 137 6.19 23.47 -4.74
N LEU A 138 6.11 24.50 -5.57
CA LEU A 138 7.05 24.73 -6.67
C LEU A 138 8.36 25.35 -6.18
N ASN A 139 9.45 25.03 -6.87
CA ASN A 139 10.79 25.62 -6.66
C ASN A 139 11.31 25.52 -5.21
N THR A 140 10.72 24.65 -4.39
CA THR A 140 11.11 24.43 -3.00
C THR A 140 11.75 23.04 -2.88
N PRO A 141 12.93 22.90 -2.28
CA PRO A 141 13.52 21.57 -2.06
C PRO A 141 12.72 20.80 -1.02
N LEU A 142 12.19 19.64 -1.41
CA LEU A 142 11.40 18.75 -0.56
C LEU A 142 12.15 17.45 -0.29
N HIS A 143 11.86 16.82 0.86
CA HIS A 143 12.27 15.43 1.05
C HIS A 143 11.62 14.56 -0.04
N PRO A 144 12.41 13.81 -0.86
CA PRO A 144 11.86 12.85 -1.82
C PRO A 144 11.37 11.59 -1.10
N VAL A 145 10.37 11.71 -0.23
CA VAL A 145 9.83 10.62 0.60
C VAL A 145 9.32 9.47 -0.25
N GLN A 146 8.82 9.76 -1.44
CA GLN A 146 8.41 8.75 -2.42
C GLN A 146 9.59 7.86 -2.81
N LEU A 147 10.79 8.42 -3.02
CA LEU A 147 11.99 7.64 -3.32
C LEU A 147 12.48 6.87 -2.09
N TYR A 148 12.40 7.46 -0.89
CA TYR A 148 12.71 6.74 0.35
C TYR A 148 11.79 5.51 0.51
N GLU A 149 10.48 5.70 0.35
CA GLU A 149 9.52 4.60 0.41
C GLU A 149 9.73 3.60 -0.73
N ALA A 150 10.09 4.03 -1.94
CA ALA A 150 10.38 3.13 -3.04
C ALA A 150 11.57 2.21 -2.72
N ILE A 151 12.68 2.78 -2.23
CA ILE A 151 13.88 2.04 -1.85
C ILE A 151 13.57 1.09 -0.68
N LEU A 152 12.93 1.59 0.38
CA LEU A 152 12.60 0.78 1.56
C LEU A 152 11.64 -0.37 1.22
N ASN A 153 10.65 -0.15 0.36
CA ASN A 153 9.75 -1.22 -0.10
C ASN A 153 10.47 -2.23 -1.01
N PHE A 154 11.43 -1.78 -1.82
CA PHE A 154 12.26 -2.69 -2.62
C PHE A 154 13.16 -3.55 -1.73
N LEU A 155 13.79 -2.95 -0.71
CA LEU A 155 14.55 -3.70 0.31
C LEU A 155 13.64 -4.68 1.07
N ASN A 156 12.42 -4.27 1.41
CA ASN A 156 11.44 -5.15 2.03
C ASN A 156 11.10 -6.33 1.12
N PHE A 157 10.91 -6.11 -0.19
CA PHE A 157 10.74 -7.20 -1.16
C PHE A 157 11.91 -8.18 -1.12
N LEU A 158 13.16 -7.71 -1.10
CA LEU A 158 14.34 -8.57 -1.03
C LEU A 158 14.35 -9.41 0.25
N VAL A 159 14.11 -8.77 1.41
CA VAL A 159 14.02 -9.46 2.71
C VAL A 159 12.93 -10.52 2.68
N LEU A 160 11.71 -10.17 2.28
CA LEU A 160 10.58 -11.09 2.23
C LEU A 160 10.81 -12.23 1.25
N PHE A 161 11.43 -11.97 0.10
CA PHE A 161 11.77 -13.01 -0.87
C PHE A 161 12.81 -13.99 -0.33
N LEU A 162 13.82 -13.50 0.39
CA LEU A 162 14.82 -14.35 1.05
C LEU A 162 14.18 -15.20 2.16
N VAL A 163 13.28 -14.62 2.95
CA VAL A 163 12.54 -15.35 3.99
C VAL A 163 11.58 -16.37 3.36
N PHE A 164 10.91 -16.03 2.26
CA PHE A 164 10.01 -16.93 1.54
C PHE A 164 10.70 -18.24 1.13
N LYS A 165 11.97 -18.17 0.70
CA LYS A 165 12.77 -19.36 0.35
C LYS A 165 13.10 -20.26 1.55
N ARG A 166 13.03 -19.74 2.78
CA ARG A 166 13.41 -20.44 4.03
C ARG A 166 12.29 -20.43 5.06
N LYS A 167 11.05 -20.22 4.64
CA LYS A 167 9.92 -20.08 5.54
C LYS A 167 9.68 -21.38 6.31
N LYS A 168 9.38 -21.25 7.59
CA LYS A 168 9.18 -22.37 8.52
C LYS A 168 7.71 -22.74 8.67
N PHE A 169 6.79 -21.82 8.48
CA PHE A 169 5.34 -22.04 8.61
C PHE A 169 4.56 -21.18 7.63
N ALA A 170 3.31 -21.54 7.38
CA ALA A 170 2.44 -20.80 6.48
C ALA A 170 1.96 -19.49 7.13
N GLY A 171 2.08 -18.38 6.40
CA GLY A 171 1.73 -17.04 6.84
C GLY A 171 2.90 -16.25 7.46
N GLN A 172 4.08 -16.88 7.62
CA GLN A 172 5.26 -16.22 8.17
C GLN A 172 5.67 -14.99 7.37
N VAL A 173 5.70 -15.11 6.03
CA VAL A 173 6.17 -14.03 5.14
C VAL A 173 5.12 -12.93 5.09
N PHE A 174 3.84 -13.29 5.06
CA PHE A 174 2.76 -12.31 5.07
C PHE A 174 2.70 -11.50 6.37
N SER A 175 2.87 -12.14 7.53
CA SER A 175 2.94 -11.42 8.81
C SER A 175 4.15 -10.49 8.87
N LEU A 176 5.31 -10.93 8.38
CA LEU A 176 6.52 -10.09 8.29
C LEU A 176 6.33 -8.92 7.32
N TYR A 177 5.59 -9.11 6.23
CA TYR A 177 5.25 -8.02 5.32
C TYR A 177 4.46 -6.92 6.03
N ILE A 178 3.43 -7.29 6.80
CA ILE A 178 2.64 -6.33 7.59
C ILE A 178 3.56 -5.58 8.56
N ILE A 179 4.35 -6.31 9.37
CA ILE A 179 5.28 -5.73 10.35
C ILE A 179 6.25 -4.75 9.68
N ASN A 180 6.97 -5.20 8.65
CA ASN A 180 7.99 -4.39 7.98
C ASN A 180 7.38 -3.16 7.31
N TYR A 181 6.24 -3.31 6.63
CA TYR A 181 5.58 -2.20 5.96
C TYR A 181 5.07 -1.16 6.98
N SER A 182 4.50 -1.59 8.10
CA SER A 182 4.08 -0.69 9.19
C SER A 182 5.25 0.10 9.76
N VAL A 183 6.41 -0.54 9.97
CA VAL A 183 7.63 0.13 10.44
C VAL A 183 8.12 1.15 9.41
N ILE A 184 8.27 0.74 8.14
CA ILE A 184 8.71 1.63 7.05
C ILE A 184 7.81 2.86 7.00
N ARG A 185 6.49 2.64 6.94
CA ARG A 185 5.49 3.69 6.79
C ARG A 185 5.44 4.62 8.00
N PHE A 186 5.60 4.09 9.21
CA PHE A 186 5.65 4.88 10.43
C PHE A 186 6.82 5.89 10.40
N PHE A 187 8.01 5.44 9.99
CA PHE A 187 9.19 6.31 9.91
C PHE A 187 9.16 7.27 8.73
N THR A 188 8.68 6.85 7.55
CA THR A 188 8.62 7.75 6.40
C THR A 188 7.58 8.85 6.57
N GLU A 189 6.57 8.63 7.40
CA GLU A 189 5.56 9.63 7.74
C GLU A 189 6.15 10.91 8.35
N TYR A 190 7.20 10.81 9.17
CA TYR A 190 7.84 11.98 9.76
C TYR A 190 8.35 12.97 8.70
N PHE A 191 8.68 12.48 7.51
CA PHE A 191 9.15 13.28 6.40
C PHE A 191 8.02 13.75 5.47
N ARG A 192 6.78 13.24 5.59
CA ARG A 192 5.66 13.65 4.73
C ARG A 192 5.16 15.04 5.08
N GLY A 193 4.88 15.82 4.04
CA GLY A 193 4.46 17.23 4.12
C GLY A 193 3.11 17.51 3.46
N ASP A 194 2.45 16.49 2.90
CA ASP A 194 1.18 16.59 2.17
C ASP A 194 -0.05 16.30 3.04
N HIS A 195 0.10 16.34 4.38
CA HIS A 195 -1.00 16.08 5.30
C HIS A 195 -1.68 17.38 5.71
N ASP A 196 -3.01 17.41 5.59
CA ASP A 196 -3.84 18.45 6.20
C ASP A 196 -3.78 18.37 7.73
N GLU A 197 -4.03 19.50 8.40
CA GLU A 197 -4.07 19.59 9.86
C GLU A 197 -5.04 18.59 10.50
N SER A 198 -6.14 18.28 9.80
CA SER A 198 -7.15 17.29 10.21
C SER A 198 -6.62 15.85 10.30
N THR A 199 -5.44 15.58 9.73
CA THR A 199 -4.82 14.24 9.74
C THR A 199 -4.02 13.97 11.01
N TYR A 200 -3.74 15.00 11.82
CA TYR A 200 -2.98 14.85 13.06
C TYR A 200 -3.91 14.62 14.25
N VAL A 201 -3.71 13.50 14.95
CA VAL A 201 -4.45 13.14 16.16
C VAL A 201 -3.85 13.85 17.38
N ILE A 202 -2.52 13.97 17.39
CA ILE A 202 -1.76 14.70 18.39
C ILE A 202 -0.88 15.68 17.63
N SER A 203 -1.09 16.98 17.83
CA SER A 203 -0.26 18.03 17.23
C SER A 203 0.76 18.49 18.26
N GLY A 204 2.01 18.11 18.07
CA GLY A 204 3.14 18.63 18.85
C GLY A 204 3.83 19.79 18.13
N GLY A 205 4.79 20.45 18.80
CA GLY A 205 5.56 21.57 18.22
C GLY A 205 6.52 21.19 17.09
N SER A 206 6.68 19.90 16.78
CA SER A 206 7.55 19.38 15.73
C SER A 206 6.99 18.10 15.09
N ALA A 207 7.51 17.74 13.91
CA ALA A 207 7.17 16.47 13.21
C ALA A 207 7.26 15.23 14.11
N LEU A 208 8.29 15.19 14.95
CA LEU A 208 8.61 14.05 15.83
C LEU A 208 7.65 13.94 17.01
N THR A 209 7.06 15.06 17.41
CA THR A 209 6.10 15.16 18.53
C THR A 209 4.65 15.08 18.06
N SER A 210 4.40 15.10 16.75
CA SER A 210 3.06 14.96 16.18
C SER A 210 2.78 13.52 15.77
N LEU A 211 1.55 13.06 16.00
CA LEU A 211 1.09 11.73 15.62
C LEU A 211 -0.02 11.86 14.57
N SER A 212 0.23 11.34 13.37
CA SER A 212 -0.76 11.31 12.29
C SER A 212 -1.67 10.09 12.37
N LEU A 213 -2.88 10.16 11.78
CA LEU A 213 -3.77 9.01 11.63
C LEU A 213 -3.09 7.83 10.92
N PRO A 214 -2.32 8.02 9.82
CA PRO A 214 -1.54 6.94 9.25
C PRO A 214 -0.53 6.30 10.21
N GLN A 215 0.13 7.06 11.08
CA GLN A 215 1.01 6.49 12.12
C GLN A 215 0.23 5.64 13.12
N LEU A 216 -0.95 6.07 13.54
CA LEU A 216 -1.82 5.26 14.41
C LEU A 216 -2.21 3.94 13.72
N TYR A 217 -2.61 3.97 12.45
CA TYR A 217 -2.88 2.76 11.68
C TYR A 217 -1.64 1.86 11.53
N CYS A 218 -0.44 2.45 11.42
CA CYS A 218 0.82 1.70 11.41
C CYS A 218 1.04 0.96 12.75
N LEU A 219 0.76 1.60 13.89
CA LEU A 219 0.88 0.95 15.20
C LEU A 219 -0.12 -0.19 15.37
N ILE A 220 -1.39 0.01 14.98
CA ILE A 220 -2.42 -1.03 15.03
C ILE A 220 -2.04 -2.21 14.13
N SER A 221 -1.59 -1.93 12.90
CA SER A 221 -1.17 -2.97 11.96
C SER A 221 0.11 -3.69 12.41
N LEU A 222 1.03 -3.01 13.07
CA LEU A 222 2.21 -3.62 13.67
C LEU A 222 1.84 -4.65 14.74
N VAL A 223 0.96 -4.26 15.68
CA VAL A 223 0.45 -5.17 16.72
C VAL A 223 -0.31 -6.34 16.10
N ALA A 224 -1.17 -6.09 15.12
CA ALA A 224 -1.90 -7.13 14.41
C ALA A 224 -0.94 -8.09 13.66
N GLY A 225 0.10 -7.56 13.02
CA GLY A 225 1.13 -8.35 12.33
C GLY A 225 1.93 -9.23 13.28
N LEU A 226 2.33 -8.70 14.43
CA LEU A 226 2.99 -9.46 15.50
C LEU A 226 2.10 -10.56 16.05
N ALA A 227 0.85 -10.23 16.42
CA ALA A 227 -0.12 -11.21 16.90
C ALA A 227 -0.33 -12.33 15.87
N LEU A 228 -0.52 -11.97 14.60
CA LEU A 228 -0.67 -12.94 13.52
C LEU A 228 0.56 -13.85 13.37
N TYR A 229 1.76 -13.28 13.45
CA TYR A 229 3.01 -14.05 13.38
C TYR A 229 3.09 -15.11 14.48
N PHE A 230 2.81 -14.72 15.73
CA PHE A 230 2.89 -15.64 16.88
C PHE A 230 1.79 -16.71 16.85
N ILE A 231 0.55 -16.33 16.51
CA ILE A 231 -0.58 -17.28 16.40
C ILE A 231 -0.31 -18.33 15.32
N LEU A 232 0.13 -17.91 14.13
CA LEU A 232 0.39 -18.84 13.03
C LEU A 232 1.63 -19.71 13.26
N ARG A 233 2.60 -19.21 14.04
CA ARG A 233 3.74 -20.02 14.48
C ARG A 233 3.33 -21.13 15.44
N GLN A 234 2.41 -20.86 16.36
CA GLN A 234 1.93 -21.85 17.34
C GLN A 234 1.16 -22.98 16.65
N ARG A 235 0.27 -22.66 15.69
CA ARG A 235 -0.48 -23.64 14.89
C ARG A 235 0.36 -24.62 14.07
N LYS A 236 1.66 -24.38 13.94
CA LYS A 236 2.62 -25.25 13.26
C LYS A 236 3.31 -26.24 14.21
N SER A 237 3.15 -26.04 15.52
CA SER A 237 3.71 -26.90 16.57
C SER A 237 2.72 -27.94 17.07
N ASP A 238 1.46 -27.84 16.64
CA ASP A 238 0.39 -28.83 16.77
C ASP A 238 0.29 -29.65 15.47
#